data_AF-A0A0G1W3W6-F1
#
_entry.id   AF-A0A0G1W3W6-F1
#
_cell.length_a   1.000
_cell.length_b   1.000
_cell.length_c   1.000
_cell.angle_alpha   90.00
_cell.angle_beta   90.00
_cell.angle_gamma   90.00
#
_symmetry.space_group_name_H-M   'P 1'
#
loop_
_entity.id
_entity.type
_entity.pdbx_description
1 polymer ?
#
loop_
_entity_poly.entity_id
_entity_poly.type
_entity_poly.pdbx_seq_one_letter_code
_entity_poly.pdbx_strand_id
1 'polypeptide(L)'
;MADIPNRGELERRMARLLARFLSAHGGHLLEKMGDPPRLENLPLDFWSREGRALAKILSPFLEDIFLEQARRLMMSQPVGADWALVNEGAIRWSSTYTFELIKGMNETTQRVVSRALSNYYQQGQTIGELQRALAGTFGPVRAEMIAVTEVTRASVQGEMAIAGELRKQGIEMTPFWQTNADELVCPICQPRNEKRQGDGWIDPPPAHPRCRCWINHELPKLIAVRA
;
A
#
# COMPACT_ATOMS: atom_id res chain seq x y z
N MET A 1 -14.00 -12.98 -9.68
CA MET A 1 -13.53 -13.23 -8.31
C MET A 1 -14.24 -12.25 -7.39
N ALA A 2 -14.51 -12.63 -6.15
CA ALA A 2 -14.97 -11.69 -5.13
C ALA A 2 -13.79 -10.78 -4.71
N ASP A 3 -14.09 -9.64 -4.05
CA ASP A 3 -13.09 -8.76 -3.41
C ASP A 3 -12.09 -9.55 -2.54
N ILE A 4 -11.03 -8.86 -2.09
CA ILE A 4 -9.99 -9.39 -1.21
C ILE A 4 -10.65 -10.02 0.04
N PRO A 5 -10.46 -11.33 0.31
CA PRO A 5 -11.01 -12.00 1.48
C PRO A 5 -10.49 -11.36 2.74
N ASN A 6 -11.37 -11.27 3.73
CA ASN A 6 -11.03 -10.71 5.02
C ASN A 6 -10.39 -9.31 4.90
N ARG A 7 -10.67 -8.56 3.82
CA ARG A 7 -10.14 -7.20 3.56
C ARG A 7 -10.20 -6.34 4.81
N GLY A 8 -11.38 -6.23 5.42
CA GLY A 8 -11.56 -5.43 6.63
C GLY A 8 -10.71 -5.91 7.81
N GLU A 9 -10.42 -7.20 7.95
CA GLU A 9 -9.51 -7.70 8.97
C GLU A 9 -8.05 -7.34 8.67
N LEU A 10 -7.60 -7.53 7.42
CA LEU A 10 -6.26 -7.18 6.96
C LEU A 10 -6.00 -5.68 7.15
N GLU A 11 -6.93 -4.84 6.69
CA GLU A 11 -6.89 -3.38 6.82
C GLU A 11 -6.84 -2.97 8.30
N ARG A 12 -7.71 -3.52 9.17
CA ARG A 12 -7.69 -3.22 10.61
C ARG A 12 -6.40 -3.67 11.28
N ARG A 13 -5.87 -4.85 10.93
CA ARG A 13 -4.62 -5.37 11.51
C ARG A 13 -3.44 -4.49 11.12
N MET A 14 -3.30 -4.14 9.84
CA MET A 14 -2.25 -3.24 9.35
C MET A 14 -2.40 -1.83 9.95
N ALA A 15 -3.61 -1.26 9.95
CA ALA A 15 -3.88 0.06 10.50
C ALA A 15 -3.50 0.15 12.00
N ARG A 16 -3.79 -0.90 12.79
CA ARG A 16 -3.38 -0.95 14.21
C ARG A 16 -1.87 -0.97 14.38
N LEU A 17 -1.14 -1.75 13.58
CA LEU A 17 0.32 -1.80 13.62
C LEU A 17 0.93 -0.44 13.22
N LEU A 18 0.42 0.15 12.14
CA LEU A 18 0.85 1.46 11.66
C LEU A 18 0.52 2.58 12.66
N ALA A 19 -0.66 2.59 13.27
CA ALA A 19 -1.04 3.62 14.23
C ALA A 19 -0.14 3.61 15.47
N ARG A 20 0.20 2.41 15.98
CA ARG A 20 1.16 2.25 17.07
C ARG A 20 2.54 2.76 16.68
N PHE A 21 3.04 2.37 15.50
CA PHE A 21 4.33 2.83 15.00
C PHE A 21 4.36 4.35 14.81
N LEU A 22 3.40 4.91 14.10
CA LEU A 22 3.34 6.35 13.80
C LEU A 22 3.23 7.20 15.07
N SER A 23 2.43 6.76 16.05
CA SER A 23 2.31 7.45 17.33
C SER A 23 3.62 7.45 18.10
N ALA A 24 4.30 6.30 18.19
CA ALA A 24 5.62 6.20 18.83
C ALA A 24 6.66 7.05 18.12
N HIS A 25 6.68 7.01 16.78
CA HIS A 25 7.57 7.83 15.96
C HIS A 25 7.35 9.33 16.18
N GLY A 26 6.11 9.80 16.21
CA GLY A 26 5.78 11.20 16.49
C GLY A 26 6.26 11.65 17.88
N GLY A 27 6.10 10.78 18.89
CA GLY A 27 6.63 11.01 20.23
C GLY A 27 8.15 11.11 20.25
N HIS A 28 8.85 10.13 19.67
CA HIS A 28 10.32 10.16 19.56
C HIS A 28 10.82 11.38 18.79
N LEU A 29 10.14 11.77 17.71
CA LEU A 29 10.50 12.95 16.93
C LEU A 29 10.44 14.22 17.80
N LEU A 30 9.31 14.44 18.49
CA LEU A 30 9.13 15.61 19.37
C LEU A 30 10.14 15.61 20.52
N GLU A 31 10.35 14.46 21.16
CA GLU A 31 11.34 14.30 22.24
C GLU A 31 12.74 14.68 21.75
N LYS A 32 13.16 14.18 20.58
CA LYS A 32 14.49 14.46 20.02
C LYS A 32 14.65 15.89 19.52
N MET A 33 13.58 16.53 19.06
CA MET A 33 13.63 17.95 18.70
C MET A 33 13.82 18.86 19.92
N GLY A 34 13.39 18.45 21.11
CA GLY A 34 13.56 19.19 22.37
C GLY A 34 12.59 20.37 22.53
N ASP A 35 12.85 21.21 23.54
CA ASP A 35 12.11 22.44 23.82
C ASP A 35 13.09 23.62 24.00
N PRO A 36 13.17 24.58 23.07
CA PRO A 36 12.34 24.68 21.86
C PRO A 36 12.71 23.64 20.78
N PRO A 37 11.73 23.20 19.95
CA PRO A 37 11.91 22.11 19.01
C PRO A 37 12.79 22.47 17.81
N ARG A 38 13.89 21.74 17.59
CA ARG A 38 14.88 21.99 16.53
C ARG A 38 15.16 20.74 15.71
N LEU A 39 15.18 20.86 14.37
CA LEU A 39 15.50 19.73 13.48
C LEU A 39 16.96 19.31 13.61
N GLU A 40 17.84 20.24 13.94
CA GLU A 40 19.29 20.03 14.10
C GLU A 40 19.61 19.10 15.27
N ASN A 41 18.68 18.92 16.20
CA ASN A 41 18.82 17.99 17.33
C ASN A 41 18.58 16.52 16.92
N LEU A 42 18.05 16.27 15.72
CA LEU A 42 17.81 14.90 15.25
C LEU A 42 19.15 14.23 14.89
N PRO A 43 19.38 12.98 15.33
CA PRO A 43 20.51 12.19 14.84
C PRO A 43 20.47 12.07 13.31
N LEU A 44 21.65 12.13 12.67
CA LEU A 44 21.76 12.03 11.20
C LEU A 44 21.09 10.78 10.62
N ASP A 45 21.08 9.68 11.39
CA ASP A 45 20.50 8.40 10.97
C ASP A 45 19.01 8.25 11.33
N PHE A 46 18.39 9.24 11.99
CA PHE A 46 17.04 9.14 12.58
C PHE A 46 16.01 8.59 11.57
N TRP A 47 15.83 9.25 10.43
CA TRP A 47 14.84 8.85 9.41
C TRP A 47 15.14 7.46 8.83
N SER A 48 16.42 7.13 8.67
CA SER A 48 16.83 5.82 8.14
C SER A 48 16.54 4.71 9.15
N ARG A 49 16.76 4.96 10.44
CA ARG A 49 16.52 4.00 11.52
C ARG A 49 15.02 3.75 11.70
N GLU A 50 14.24 4.82 11.73
CA GLU A 50 12.77 4.75 11.79
C GLU A 50 12.20 4.04 10.55
N GLY A 51 12.74 4.35 9.36
CA GLY A 51 12.37 3.66 8.13
C GLY A 51 12.67 2.16 8.17
N ARG A 52 13.86 1.75 8.64
CA ARG A 52 14.19 0.33 8.81
C ARG A 52 13.27 -0.38 9.81
N ALA A 53 12.87 0.30 10.88
CA ALA A 53 11.92 -0.25 11.86
C ALA A 53 10.54 -0.48 11.23
N LEU A 54 10.05 0.48 10.44
CA LEU A 54 8.78 0.34 9.70
C LEU A 54 8.86 -0.77 8.65
N ALA A 55 9.98 -0.90 7.93
CA ALA A 55 10.18 -1.93 6.92
C ALA A 55 10.02 -3.34 7.50
N LYS A 56 10.61 -3.58 8.68
CA LYS A 56 10.49 -4.86 9.39
C LYS A 56 9.05 -5.22 9.76
N ILE A 57 8.16 -4.22 9.88
CA ILE A 57 6.74 -4.42 10.17
C ILE A 57 5.95 -4.65 8.88
N LEU A 58 6.21 -3.83 7.84
CA LEU A 58 5.40 -3.83 6.62
C LEU A 58 5.80 -4.93 5.63
N SER A 59 7.09 -5.19 5.42
CA SER A 59 7.52 -6.12 4.36
C SER A 59 6.91 -7.52 4.51
N PRO A 60 6.96 -8.18 5.69
CA PRO A 60 6.35 -9.50 5.84
C PRO A 60 4.84 -9.46 5.64
N PHE A 61 4.18 -8.39 6.08
CA PHE A 61 2.73 -8.25 5.97
C PHE A 61 2.28 -8.10 4.50
N LEU A 62 3.01 -7.30 3.72
CA LEU A 62 2.72 -7.10 2.30
C LEU A 62 3.02 -8.38 1.50
N GLU A 63 4.09 -9.09 1.85
CA GLU A 63 4.44 -10.38 1.27
C GLU A 63 3.35 -11.44 1.54
N ASP A 64 2.85 -11.53 2.77
CA ASP A 64 1.78 -12.47 3.13
C ASP A 64 0.51 -12.22 2.29
N ILE A 65 0.09 -10.97 2.13
CA ILE A 65 -1.08 -10.62 1.31
C ILE A 65 -0.85 -10.97 -0.15
N PHE A 66 0.33 -10.63 -0.68
CA PHE A 66 0.72 -10.93 -2.05
C PHE A 66 0.62 -12.43 -2.31
N LEU A 67 1.25 -13.25 -1.46
CA LEU A 67 1.27 -14.70 -1.63
C LEU A 67 -0.11 -15.31 -1.49
N GLU A 68 -0.94 -14.80 -0.57
CA GLU A 68 -2.28 -15.30 -0.41
C GLU A 68 -3.16 -15.00 -1.63
N GLN A 69 -3.12 -13.79 -2.18
CA GLN A 69 -3.88 -13.50 -3.40
C GLN A 69 -3.35 -14.27 -4.63
N ALA A 70 -2.03 -14.40 -4.75
CA ALA A 70 -1.42 -15.22 -5.79
C ALA A 70 -1.91 -16.69 -5.69
N ARG A 71 -1.86 -17.28 -4.50
CA ARG A 71 -2.35 -18.65 -4.27
C ARG A 71 -3.81 -18.81 -4.65
N ARG A 72 -4.65 -17.84 -4.29
CA ARG A 72 -6.09 -17.89 -4.57
C ARG A 72 -6.40 -17.83 -6.06
N LEU A 73 -5.75 -16.92 -6.79
CA LEU A 73 -5.90 -16.86 -8.24
C LEU A 73 -5.42 -18.17 -8.89
N MET A 74 -4.28 -18.70 -8.46
CA MET A 74 -3.74 -19.97 -8.97
C MET A 74 -4.70 -21.14 -8.73
N MET A 75 -5.24 -21.28 -7.51
CA MET A 75 -6.20 -22.34 -7.16
C MET A 75 -7.53 -22.24 -7.91
N SER A 76 -7.89 -21.06 -8.42
CA SER A 76 -9.09 -20.89 -9.24
C SER A 76 -8.86 -21.19 -10.73
N GLN A 77 -7.62 -21.51 -11.14
CA GLN A 77 -7.30 -21.88 -12.52
C GLN A 77 -7.07 -23.38 -12.67
N PRO A 78 -7.39 -23.97 -13.83
CA PRO A 78 -7.07 -25.37 -14.13
C PRO A 78 -5.58 -25.60 -14.44
N VAL A 79 -4.80 -24.52 -14.57
CA VAL A 79 -3.39 -24.51 -14.95
C VAL A 79 -2.54 -23.96 -13.81
N GLY A 80 -1.39 -24.58 -13.55
CA GLY A 80 -0.48 -24.20 -12.47
C GLY A 80 0.55 -23.16 -12.89
N ALA A 81 0.99 -22.36 -11.92
CA ALA A 81 2.22 -21.56 -12.03
C ALA A 81 3.34 -22.23 -11.21
N ASP A 82 4.59 -21.97 -11.58
CA ASP A 82 5.72 -22.39 -10.74
C ASP A 82 5.72 -21.59 -9.44
N TRP A 83 5.36 -22.26 -8.34
CA TRP A 83 5.24 -21.62 -7.04
C TRP A 83 6.57 -21.08 -6.51
N ALA A 84 7.70 -21.68 -6.88
CA ALA A 84 9.01 -21.16 -6.48
C ALA A 84 9.25 -19.77 -7.08
N LEU A 85 8.94 -19.59 -8.36
CA LEU A 85 9.04 -18.29 -9.04
C LEU A 85 8.10 -17.25 -8.44
N VAL A 86 6.89 -17.65 -8.03
CA VAL A 86 5.94 -16.75 -7.36
C VAL A 86 6.46 -16.29 -6.00
N ASN A 87 7.04 -17.19 -5.20
CA ASN A 87 7.64 -16.82 -3.90
C ASN A 87 8.83 -15.89 -4.07
N GLU A 88 9.72 -16.16 -5.02
CA GLU A 88 10.84 -15.26 -5.34
C GLU A 88 10.34 -13.87 -5.79
N GLY A 89 9.27 -13.84 -6.59
CA GLY A 89 8.59 -12.62 -7.00
C GLY A 89 8.02 -11.84 -5.82
N ALA A 90 7.38 -12.53 -4.87
CA ALA A 90 6.80 -11.92 -3.67
C ALA A 90 7.87 -11.26 -2.80
N ILE A 91 8.97 -11.96 -2.51
CA ILE A 91 10.09 -11.45 -1.71
C ILE A 91 10.71 -10.22 -2.39
N ARG A 92 10.98 -10.30 -3.70
CA ARG A 92 11.58 -9.21 -4.47
C ARG A 92 10.67 -7.99 -4.53
N TRP A 93 9.38 -8.21 -4.75
CA TRP A 93 8.39 -7.15 -4.79
C TRP A 93 8.23 -6.50 -3.42
N SER A 94 8.03 -7.29 -2.36
CA SER A 94 7.82 -6.80 -1.00
C SER A 94 9.03 -5.99 -0.52
N SER A 95 10.26 -6.47 -0.75
CA SER A 95 11.48 -5.78 -0.34
C SER A 95 11.68 -4.45 -1.08
N THR A 96 11.49 -4.46 -2.41
CA THR A 96 11.71 -3.28 -3.26
C THR A 96 10.63 -2.23 -3.00
N TYR A 97 9.37 -2.65 -3.02
CA TYR A 97 8.24 -1.75 -2.85
C TYR A 97 8.20 -1.13 -1.45
N THR A 98 8.47 -1.92 -0.40
CA THR A 98 8.48 -1.39 0.97
C THR A 98 9.52 -0.29 1.16
N PHE A 99 10.70 -0.41 0.52
CA PHE A 99 11.71 0.63 0.56
C PHE A 99 11.21 1.95 -0.05
N GLU A 100 10.60 1.89 -1.24
CA GLU A 100 10.05 3.06 -1.92
C GLU A 100 8.88 3.69 -1.13
N LEU A 101 7.98 2.86 -0.59
CA LEU A 101 6.88 3.31 0.27
C LEU A 101 7.41 4.11 1.47
N ILE A 102 8.40 3.57 2.17
CA ILE A 102 8.96 4.19 3.38
C ILE A 102 9.71 5.48 3.05
N LYS A 103 10.45 5.49 1.94
CA LYS A 103 11.09 6.72 1.45
C LYS A 103 10.05 7.81 1.21
N GLY A 104 8.97 7.52 0.48
CA GLY A 104 7.89 8.49 0.23
C GLY A 104 7.18 8.94 1.52
N MET A 105 6.98 8.03 2.48
CA MET A 105 6.43 8.35 3.80
C MET A 105 7.34 9.29 4.59
N ASN A 106 8.65 9.05 4.58
CA ASN A 106 9.66 9.88 5.24
C ASN A 106 9.72 11.27 4.63
N GLU A 107 9.81 11.36 3.30
CA GLU A 107 9.82 12.65 2.59
C GLU A 107 8.56 13.47 2.88
N THR A 108 7.38 12.83 2.89
CA THR A 108 6.12 13.49 3.24
C THR A 108 6.12 13.96 4.69
N THR A 109 6.60 13.13 5.62
CA THR A 109 6.67 13.47 7.04
C THR A 109 7.62 14.64 7.27
N GLN A 110 8.82 14.61 6.69
CA GLN A 110 9.80 15.69 6.77
C GLN A 110 9.22 17.02 6.26
N ARG A 111 8.56 17.02 5.10
CA ARG A 111 7.91 18.23 4.57
C ARG A 111 6.88 18.82 5.52
N VAL A 112 6.05 17.97 6.13
CA VAL A 112 5.03 18.44 7.09
C VAL A 112 5.67 18.97 8.36
N VAL A 113 6.68 18.28 8.89
CA VAL A 113 7.41 18.70 10.10
C VAL A 113 8.12 20.04 9.88
N SER A 114 8.87 20.19 8.77
CA SER A 114 9.54 21.46 8.45
C SER A 114 8.56 22.62 8.33
N ARG A 115 7.40 22.40 7.70
CA ARG A 115 6.35 23.42 7.61
C ARG A 115 5.76 23.76 8.98
N ALA A 116 5.46 22.76 9.80
CA ALA A 116 4.90 22.97 11.13
C ALA A 116 5.88 23.72 12.05
N LEU A 117 7.17 23.40 11.99
CA LEU A 117 8.22 24.12 12.73
C LEU A 117 8.38 25.57 12.24
N SER A 118 8.34 25.80 10.92
CA SER A 118 8.37 27.15 10.38
C SER A 118 7.21 27.99 10.95
N ASN A 119 6.00 27.44 10.97
CA ASN A 119 4.83 28.12 11.55
C ASN A 119 4.98 28.33 13.06
N TYR A 120 5.51 27.35 13.79
CA TYR A 120 5.77 27.44 15.22
C TYR A 120 6.64 28.65 15.55
N TYR A 121 7.77 28.82 14.86
CA TYR A 121 8.68 29.94 15.10
C TYR A 121 8.15 31.27 14.58
N GLN A 122 7.54 31.31 13.39
CA GLN A 122 7.06 32.56 12.79
C GLN A 122 5.86 33.15 13.53
N GLN A 123 4.99 32.31 14.09
CA GLN A 123 3.74 32.74 14.73
C GLN A 123 3.83 32.72 16.26
N GLY A 124 4.98 32.35 16.83
CA GLY A 124 5.15 32.22 18.28
C GLY A 124 4.21 31.19 18.89
N GLN A 125 3.98 30.07 18.20
CA GLN A 125 3.06 29.04 18.66
C GLN A 125 3.62 28.34 19.91
N THR A 126 2.71 27.79 20.70
CA THR A 126 3.03 26.90 21.82
C THR A 126 3.40 25.50 21.35
N ILE A 127 4.08 24.73 22.19
CA ILE A 127 4.41 23.32 21.89
C ILE A 127 3.13 22.48 21.64
N GLY A 128 2.04 22.81 22.34
CA GLY A 128 0.75 22.14 22.14
C GLY A 128 0.12 22.42 20.79
N GLU A 129 0.35 23.61 20.21
CA GLU A 129 -0.11 23.94 18.85
C GLU A 129 0.70 23.19 17.79
N LEU A 130 2.02 23.09 17.97
CA LEU A 130 2.87 22.26 17.11
C LEU A 130 2.44 20.78 17.15
N GLN A 131 2.19 20.25 18.35
CA GLN A 131 1.69 18.88 18.52
C GLN A 131 0.35 18.67 17.80
N ARG A 132 -0.59 19.62 17.91
CA ARG A 132 -1.87 19.57 17.17
C ARG A 132 -1.66 19.62 15.66
N ALA A 133 -0.74 20.44 15.16
CA ALA A 133 -0.41 20.52 13.75
C ALA A 133 0.16 19.21 13.20
N LEU A 134 0.91 18.46 14.02
CA LEU A 134 1.51 17.18 13.64
C LEU A 134 0.61 15.96 13.92
N ALA A 135 -0.47 16.13 14.69
CA ALA A 135 -1.33 15.03 15.11
C ALA A 135 -1.90 14.22 13.93
N GLY A 136 -2.25 14.88 12.82
CA GLY A 136 -2.72 14.19 11.61
C GLY A 136 -1.64 13.33 10.94
N THR A 137 -0.38 13.74 11.00
CA THR A 137 0.76 13.04 10.39
C THR A 137 1.12 11.76 11.12
N PHE A 138 0.94 11.74 12.44
CA PHE A 138 1.26 10.58 13.29
C PHE A 138 0.02 9.86 13.82
N GLY A 139 -1.16 10.27 13.36
CA GLY A 139 -2.45 9.82 13.86
C GLY A 139 -3.00 8.56 13.17
N PRO A 140 -4.06 7.97 13.76
CA PRO A 140 -4.68 6.74 13.27
C PRO A 140 -5.33 6.90 11.90
N VAL A 141 -5.79 8.11 11.54
CA VAL A 141 -6.40 8.38 10.22
C VAL A 141 -5.41 8.16 9.08
N ARG A 142 -4.16 8.59 9.25
CA ARG A 142 -3.09 8.33 8.27
C ARG A 142 -2.75 6.85 8.23
N ALA A 143 -2.70 6.19 9.39
CA ALA A 143 -2.43 4.75 9.48
C ALA A 143 -3.48 3.93 8.70
N GLU A 144 -4.76 4.24 8.87
CA GLU A 144 -5.86 3.62 8.14
C GLU A 144 -5.78 3.90 6.63
N MET A 145 -5.50 5.14 6.24
CA MET A 145 -5.33 5.52 4.84
C MET A 145 -4.24 4.70 4.14
N ILE A 146 -3.09 4.54 4.79
CA ILE A 146 -1.99 3.70 4.30
C ILE A 146 -2.46 2.24 4.24
N ALA A 147 -3.06 1.73 5.31
CA ALA A 147 -3.50 0.34 5.39
C ALA A 147 -4.43 -0.07 4.24
N VAL A 148 -5.48 0.72 3.98
CA VAL A 148 -6.41 0.44 2.86
C VAL A 148 -5.68 0.44 1.52
N THR A 149 -4.77 1.40 1.32
CA THR A 149 -4.04 1.55 0.06
C THR A 149 -3.11 0.36 -0.18
N GLU A 150 -2.35 -0.04 0.84
CA GLU A 150 -1.33 -1.07 0.69
C GLU A 150 -1.86 -2.49 0.73
N VAL A 151 -2.99 -2.75 1.42
CA VAL A 151 -3.73 -4.02 1.30
C VAL A 151 -4.24 -4.20 -0.13
N THR A 152 -4.84 -3.16 -0.72
CA THR A 152 -5.27 -3.18 -2.12
C THR A 152 -4.09 -3.44 -3.06
N ARG A 153 -2.97 -2.73 -2.87
CA ARG A 153 -1.79 -2.88 -3.74
C ARG A 153 -1.19 -4.27 -3.66
N ALA A 154 -0.90 -4.77 -2.45
CA ALA A 154 -0.29 -6.08 -2.28
C ALA A 154 -1.15 -7.19 -2.90
N SER A 155 -2.47 -7.08 -2.75
CA SER A 155 -3.43 -8.03 -3.31
C SER A 155 -3.37 -8.08 -4.83
N VAL A 156 -3.48 -6.92 -5.46
CA VAL A 156 -3.40 -6.78 -6.92
C VAL A 156 -2.06 -7.28 -7.46
N GLN A 157 -0.96 -7.00 -6.77
CA GLN A 157 0.37 -7.43 -7.21
C GLN A 157 0.55 -8.94 -7.14
N GLY A 158 -0.03 -9.61 -6.14
CA GLY A 158 -0.07 -11.07 -6.07
C GLY A 158 -0.81 -11.70 -7.25
N GLU A 159 -1.96 -11.15 -7.62
CA GLU A 159 -2.73 -11.63 -8.78
C GLU A 159 -1.99 -11.39 -10.11
N MET A 160 -1.42 -10.19 -10.28
CA MET A 160 -0.63 -9.85 -11.46
C MET A 160 0.61 -10.74 -11.63
N ALA A 161 1.21 -11.22 -10.54
CA ALA A 161 2.34 -12.15 -10.61
C ALA A 161 1.93 -13.49 -11.23
N ILE A 162 0.78 -14.05 -10.82
CA ILE A 162 0.25 -15.29 -11.42
C ILE A 162 -0.12 -15.07 -12.89
N ALA A 163 -0.80 -13.97 -13.21
CA ALA A 163 -1.12 -13.64 -14.59
C ALA A 163 0.14 -13.51 -15.46
N GLY A 164 1.22 -12.95 -14.90
CA GLY A 164 2.53 -12.86 -15.55
C GLY A 164 3.17 -14.22 -15.81
N GLU A 165 3.15 -15.14 -14.84
CA GLU A 165 3.68 -16.49 -15.02
C GLU A 165 2.88 -17.29 -16.05
N LEU A 166 1.54 -17.19 -16.01
CA LEU A 166 0.68 -17.87 -16.99
C LEU A 166 0.86 -17.29 -18.40
N ARG A 167 1.11 -15.98 -18.52
CA ARG A 167 1.43 -15.35 -19.81
C ARG A 167 2.70 -15.93 -20.44
N LYS A 168 3.73 -16.25 -19.65
CA LYS A 168 4.96 -16.92 -20.15
C LYS A 168 4.69 -18.31 -20.72
N GLN A 169 3.61 -18.95 -20.28
CA GLN A 169 3.14 -20.24 -20.78
C GLN A 169 2.15 -20.10 -21.97
N GLY A 170 1.96 -18.88 -22.49
CA GLY A 170 1.03 -18.61 -23.59
C GLY A 170 -0.43 -18.43 -23.16
N ILE A 171 -0.71 -18.37 -21.86
CA ILE A 171 -2.06 -18.18 -21.32
C ILE A 171 -2.24 -16.72 -20.93
N GLU A 172 -2.87 -15.95 -21.82
CA GLU A 172 -3.05 -14.51 -21.62
C GLU A 172 -4.30 -14.20 -20.80
N MET A 173 -4.11 -13.91 -19.51
CA MET A 173 -5.19 -13.45 -18.64
C MET A 173 -5.37 -11.94 -18.79
N THR A 174 -6.58 -11.50 -19.10
CA THR A 174 -6.88 -10.06 -19.19
C THR A 174 -7.41 -9.56 -17.85
N PRO A 175 -6.68 -8.69 -17.14
CA PRO A 175 -7.20 -8.08 -15.92
C PRO A 175 -8.27 -7.04 -16.26
N PHE A 176 -9.33 -7.01 -15.48
CA PHE A 176 -10.37 -5.98 -15.56
C PHE A 176 -10.66 -5.41 -14.17
N TRP A 177 -10.84 -4.10 -14.13
CA TRP A 177 -10.97 -3.35 -12.89
C TRP A 177 -12.35 -3.59 -12.27
N GLN A 178 -12.39 -3.71 -10.95
CA GLN A 178 -13.61 -3.88 -10.20
C GLN A 178 -13.69 -2.85 -9.10
N THR A 179 -14.83 -2.18 -8.99
CA THR A 179 -15.13 -1.25 -7.91
C THR A 179 -15.98 -1.92 -6.85
N ASN A 180 -15.80 -1.52 -5.60
CA ASN A 180 -16.77 -1.84 -4.55
C ASN A 180 -18.10 -1.24 -5.01
N ALA A 181 -19.15 -2.01 -5.30
CA ALA A 181 -20.39 -1.49 -5.90
C ALA A 181 -21.25 -0.69 -4.89
N ASP A 182 -20.61 0.18 -4.12
CA ASP A 182 -21.19 1.02 -3.07
C ASP A 182 -21.19 2.51 -3.47
N GLU A 183 -21.94 3.33 -2.74
CA GLU A 183 -22.00 4.78 -2.97
C GLU A 183 -20.67 5.51 -2.68
N LEU A 184 -19.65 4.79 -2.22
CA LEU A 184 -18.34 5.33 -1.84
C LEU A 184 -17.31 5.16 -2.96
N VAL A 185 -17.70 4.68 -4.14
CA VAL A 185 -16.82 4.68 -5.33
C VAL A 185 -16.54 6.11 -5.75
N CYS A 186 -15.26 6.45 -5.83
CA CYS A 186 -14.85 7.80 -6.22
C CYS A 186 -14.99 8.03 -7.74
N PRO A 187 -15.03 9.29 -8.20
CA PRO A 187 -15.08 9.64 -9.62
C PRO A 187 -13.90 9.14 -10.46
N ILE A 188 -12.77 8.78 -9.83
CA ILE A 188 -11.60 8.20 -10.53
C ILE A 188 -11.86 6.72 -10.86
N CYS A 189 -12.47 5.98 -9.94
CA CYS A 189 -12.63 4.54 -10.04
C CYS A 189 -13.93 4.13 -10.75
N GLN A 190 -15.00 4.92 -10.60
CA GLN A 190 -16.29 4.65 -11.24
C GLN A 190 -16.18 4.40 -12.76
N PRO A 191 -15.51 5.25 -13.58
CA PRO A 191 -15.42 5.03 -15.02
C PRO A 191 -14.56 3.82 -15.40
N ARG A 192 -13.79 3.26 -14.46
CA ARG A 192 -12.94 2.08 -14.69
C ARG A 192 -13.67 0.77 -14.42
N ASN A 193 -14.83 0.79 -13.78
CA ASN A 193 -15.51 -0.45 -13.43
C ASN A 193 -15.77 -1.33 -14.66
N GLU A 194 -15.45 -2.62 -14.56
CA GLU A 194 -15.55 -3.64 -15.62
C GLU A 194 -14.68 -3.40 -16.86
N LYS A 195 -13.84 -2.36 -16.84
CA LYS A 195 -12.94 -2.06 -17.94
C LYS A 195 -11.71 -2.96 -17.92
N ARG A 196 -11.33 -3.46 -19.09
CA ARG A 196 -10.07 -4.20 -19.29
C ARG A 196 -8.88 -3.25 -19.19
N GLN A 197 -7.74 -3.77 -18.78
CA GLN A 197 -6.49 -3.01 -18.88
C GLN A 197 -6.26 -2.56 -20.34
N GLY A 198 -5.92 -1.29 -20.53
CA GLY A 198 -5.87 -0.63 -21.83
C GLY A 198 -7.14 0.13 -22.21
N ASP A 199 -8.29 -0.15 -21.57
CA ASP A 199 -9.54 0.61 -21.74
C ASP A 199 -9.77 1.49 -20.51
N GLY A 200 -9.30 2.75 -20.54
CA GLY A 200 -9.53 3.72 -19.47
C GLY A 200 -8.64 3.57 -18.22
N TRP A 201 -7.74 2.57 -18.18
CA TRP A 201 -6.68 2.46 -17.18
C TRP A 201 -5.51 1.59 -17.67
N ILE A 202 -4.31 1.89 -17.18
CA ILE A 202 -3.08 1.15 -17.48
C ILE A 202 -2.52 0.53 -16.20
N ASP A 203 -2.35 1.35 -15.15
CA ASP A 203 -1.88 0.87 -13.85
C ASP A 203 -3.04 0.28 -13.04
N PRO A 204 -2.86 -0.90 -12.42
CA PRO A 204 -3.90 -1.53 -11.64
C PRO A 204 -4.08 -0.80 -10.29
N PRO A 205 -5.16 -1.10 -9.53
CA PRO A 205 -5.40 -0.49 -8.24
C PRO A 205 -4.21 -0.67 -7.27
N PRO A 206 -3.99 0.26 -6.33
CA PRO A 206 -4.82 1.42 -6.00
C PRO A 206 -4.54 2.63 -6.90
N ALA A 207 -5.59 3.37 -7.30
CA ALA A 207 -5.46 4.62 -8.08
C ALA A 207 -5.20 5.87 -7.22
N HIS A 208 -5.52 5.81 -5.93
CA HIS A 208 -5.47 6.93 -5.00
C HIS A 208 -5.40 6.41 -3.55
N PRO A 209 -5.07 7.27 -2.57
CA PRO A 209 -5.16 6.89 -1.16
C PRO A 209 -6.58 6.44 -0.80
N ARG A 210 -6.69 5.38 0.01
CA ARG A 210 -7.97 4.71 0.38
C ARG A 210 -8.71 4.05 -0.79
N CYS A 211 -8.04 3.75 -1.90
CA CYS A 211 -8.67 2.99 -2.98
C CYS A 211 -8.98 1.56 -2.51
N ARG A 212 -10.26 1.17 -2.60
CA ARG A 212 -10.79 -0.16 -2.22
C ARG A 212 -11.17 -1.01 -3.43
N CYS A 213 -10.67 -0.65 -4.62
CA CYS A 213 -10.91 -1.42 -5.84
C CYS A 213 -10.01 -2.66 -5.87
N TRP A 214 -10.34 -3.61 -6.72
CA TRP A 214 -9.55 -4.81 -6.99
C TRP A 214 -9.54 -5.11 -8.48
N ILE A 215 -8.88 -6.18 -8.88
CA ILE A 215 -8.94 -6.69 -10.26
C ILE A 215 -9.56 -8.08 -10.25
N ASN A 216 -10.16 -8.42 -11.38
CA ASN A 216 -10.48 -9.79 -11.72
C ASN A 216 -9.73 -10.14 -13.00
N HIS A 217 -9.56 -11.43 -13.26
CA HIS A 217 -8.93 -11.91 -14.48
C HIS A 217 -9.92 -12.72 -15.31
N GLU A 218 -9.94 -12.48 -16.62
CA GLU A 218 -10.64 -13.33 -17.58
C GLU A 218 -9.62 -14.17 -18.34
N LEU A 219 -9.88 -15.48 -18.44
CA LEU A 219 -9.09 -16.38 -19.28
C LEU A 219 -9.38 -16.13 -20.77
N PRO A 220 -8.43 -16.44 -21.68
CA PRO A 220 -8.74 -16.49 -23.10
C PRO A 220 -9.93 -17.43 -23.33
N LYS A 221 -10.90 -17.02 -24.14
CA LYS A 221 -11.89 -17.96 -24.66
C LYS A 221 -11.11 -19.00 -25.46
N LEU A 222 -11.08 -20.25 -24.99
CA LEU A 222 -10.55 -21.36 -25.76
C LEU A 222 -11.33 -21.38 -27.08
N ILE A 223 -10.67 -21.01 -28.18
CA ILE A 223 -11.22 -21.25 -29.50
C ILE A 223 -11.20 -22.78 -29.60
N ALA A 224 -12.39 -23.40 -29.55
CA ALA A 224 -12.52 -24.81 -29.86
C ALA A 224 -11.97 -25.00 -31.28
N VAL A 225 -10.74 -25.50 -31.38
CA VAL A 225 -10.21 -25.98 -32.64
C VAL A 225 -11.10 -27.15 -33.01
N ARG A 226 -12.02 -26.92 -33.95
CA ARG A 226 -12.80 -27.99 -34.56
C ARG A 226 -11.78 -28.94 -35.20
N ALA A 227 -11.69 -30.15 -34.64
CA ALA A 227 -10.99 -31.27 -35.25
C ALA A 227 -11.65 -31.64 -36.58
#